data_AF-A0A2P4T4T2-F1
#
_entry.id   AF-A0A2P4T4T2-F1
#
_cell.length_a   1.000
_cell.length_b   1.000
_cell.length_c   1.000
_cell.angle_alpha   90.00
_cell.angle_beta   90.00
_cell.angle_gamma   90.00
#
_symmetry.space_group_name_H-M   'P 1'
#
loop_
_entity.id
_entity.type
_entity.pdbx_description
1 polymer ?
#
loop_
_entity_poly.entity_id
_entity_poly.type
_entity_poly.pdbx_seq_one_letter_code
_entity_poly.pdbx_strand_id
1 'polypeptide(L)'
;VLFNQFKYFFNLYFLLLACSQFVVEMRLGALYTYWVPLGFVLAVTVIREAAEEIRCYMRDKEVNSQIYSKLTGRGTVKVKSSNIQVGDLIIVEKNQRVPADMIFLRTSEKNGKHLEPIVKIAINLSLDLLQIRSYVYAEEPNIDIHNFVGTFTREDSDPSVNESLSIENTLWASTVIASGTVVGVVLYTGRELRSVMNTSNPRSKIGLFDLEVNCLTKILFGALVVVSLVMVALQHFAGRWYLQIIRFLLLFSNIIPISLRVNLDMGKIVYSWVIRRDSKIPGTVVRSSTIPEQLGRISYLLTDKTGIYVENPALSRGTLTQNEMVFKRLHLGTVAYGLDSMDEVQSHIFSIYTQQSQEPPAVKGLALATKVRKTMSSRVHEAVKAIALCHNVTPVYESNGVTDQAEAERHYEDSCRVYQASSPDEVSL
;
A
#
# COMPACT_ATOMS: atom_id res chain seq x y z
N VAL A 1 -22.73 -5.69 -13.81
CA VAL A 1 -22.12 -6.52 -14.88
C VAL A 1 -22.83 -6.33 -16.22
N LEU A 2 -24.08 -6.81 -16.40
CA LEU A 2 -24.79 -6.75 -17.69
C LEU A 2 -24.91 -5.33 -18.27
N PHE A 3 -25.26 -4.33 -17.45
CA PHE A 3 -25.29 -2.93 -17.88
C PHE A 3 -23.93 -2.44 -18.42
N ASN A 4 -22.83 -2.82 -17.76
CA ASN A 4 -21.48 -2.46 -18.22
C ASN A 4 -21.11 -3.17 -19.52
N GLN A 5 -21.62 -4.37 -19.77
CA GLN A 5 -21.41 -5.09 -21.02
C GLN A 5 -22.23 -4.47 -22.17
N PHE A 6 -23.50 -4.12 -21.94
CA PHE A 6 -24.37 -3.54 -22.98
C PHE A 6 -24.18 -2.03 -23.21
N LYS A 7 -23.40 -1.34 -22.37
CA LYS A 7 -22.93 0.01 -22.65
C LYS A 7 -22.11 0.08 -23.95
N TYR A 8 -21.49 -1.03 -24.36
CA TYR A 8 -20.73 -1.09 -25.61
C TYR A 8 -21.63 -1.37 -26.81
N PHE A 9 -21.43 -0.58 -27.86
CA PHE A 9 -22.16 -0.70 -29.12
C PHE A 9 -22.00 -2.10 -29.73
N PHE A 10 -20.81 -2.70 -29.59
CA PHE A 10 -20.56 -4.08 -30.04
C PHE A 10 -21.56 -5.09 -29.46
N ASN A 11 -21.72 -5.14 -28.13
CA ASN A 11 -22.61 -6.09 -27.48
C ASN A 11 -24.09 -5.75 -27.74
N LEU A 12 -24.42 -4.46 -27.79
CA LEU A 12 -25.76 -3.98 -28.14
C LEU A 12 -26.15 -4.38 -29.57
N TYR A 13 -25.23 -4.29 -30.52
CA TYR A 13 -25.44 -4.69 -31.92
C TYR A 13 -25.86 -6.16 -32.04
N PHE A 14 -25.13 -7.08 -31.39
CA PHE A 14 -25.49 -8.50 -31.43
C PHE A 14 -26.80 -8.81 -30.68
N LEU A 15 -27.11 -8.07 -29.61
CA LEU A 15 -28.40 -8.20 -28.93
C LEU A 15 -29.56 -7.79 -29.83
N LEU A 16 -29.44 -6.63 -30.50
CA LEU A 16 -30.46 -6.15 -31.44
C LEU A 16 -30.62 -7.11 -32.62
N LEU A 17 -29.50 -7.63 -33.13
CA LEU A 17 -29.49 -8.62 -34.19
C LEU A 17 -30.20 -9.92 -33.76
N ALA A 18 -29.91 -10.45 -32.57
CA ALA A 18 -30.58 -11.64 -32.06
C ALA A 18 -32.09 -11.40 -31.79
N CYS A 19 -32.44 -10.22 -31.28
CA CYS A 19 -33.85 -9.83 -31.05
C CYS A 19 -34.62 -9.66 -32.36
N SER A 20 -33.99 -9.16 -33.43
CA SER A 20 -34.64 -8.98 -34.73
C SER A 20 -35.15 -10.29 -35.33
N GLN A 21 -34.54 -11.43 -34.99
CA GLN A 21 -34.91 -12.76 -35.50
C GLN A 21 -36.23 -13.31 -34.91
N PHE A 22 -36.76 -12.68 -33.85
CA PHE A 22 -38.10 -12.97 -33.35
C PHE A 22 -39.19 -12.50 -34.32
N VAL A 23 -38.92 -11.47 -35.12
CA VAL A 23 -39.87 -10.99 -36.12
C VAL A 23 -39.84 -11.91 -37.34
N VAL A 24 -40.94 -12.64 -37.57
CA VAL A 24 -41.05 -13.63 -38.64
C VAL A 24 -40.80 -13.04 -40.02
N GLU A 25 -41.23 -11.77 -40.26
CA GLU A 25 -41.01 -11.07 -41.54
C GLU A 25 -39.54 -10.76 -41.84
N MET A 26 -38.66 -10.74 -40.82
CA MET A 26 -37.24 -10.37 -40.94
C MET A 26 -36.27 -11.54 -40.69
N ARG A 27 -36.82 -12.74 -40.43
CA ARG A 27 -36.05 -13.92 -40.05
C ARG A 27 -35.25 -14.46 -41.23
N LEU A 28 -33.93 -14.55 -41.08
CA LEU A 28 -33.03 -15.14 -42.08
C LEU A 28 -32.69 -16.60 -41.81
N GLY A 29 -32.75 -17.03 -40.55
CA GLY A 29 -32.37 -18.37 -40.13
C GLY A 29 -33.03 -18.78 -38.82
N ALA A 30 -32.62 -19.93 -38.28
CA ALA A 30 -33.18 -20.43 -37.04
C ALA A 30 -32.71 -19.59 -35.83
N LEU A 31 -33.60 -19.35 -34.86
CA LEU A 31 -33.33 -18.52 -33.68
C LEU A 31 -32.07 -18.95 -32.90
N TYR A 32 -31.86 -20.26 -32.77
CA TYR A 32 -30.74 -20.82 -32.01
C TYR A 32 -29.37 -20.42 -32.58
N THR A 33 -29.27 -20.19 -33.90
CA THR A 33 -28.00 -19.84 -34.55
C THR A 33 -27.47 -18.46 -34.14
N TYR A 34 -28.33 -17.58 -33.63
CA TYR A 34 -27.97 -16.24 -33.16
C TYR A 34 -27.90 -16.14 -31.64
N TRP A 35 -28.86 -16.77 -30.95
CA TRP A 35 -28.93 -16.72 -29.48
C TRP A 35 -27.87 -17.58 -28.79
N VAL A 36 -27.52 -18.73 -29.36
CA VAL A 36 -26.50 -19.62 -28.75
C VAL A 36 -25.12 -18.96 -28.72
N PRO A 37 -24.58 -18.41 -29.83
CA PRO A 37 -23.28 -17.73 -29.79
C PRO A 37 -23.27 -16.51 -28.86
N LEU A 38 -24.33 -15.70 -28.87
CA LEU A 38 -24.45 -14.54 -27.98
C LEU A 38 -24.47 -14.96 -26.50
N GLY A 39 -25.27 -15.98 -26.17
CA GLY A 39 -25.35 -16.54 -24.82
C GLY A 39 -24.01 -17.08 -24.35
N PHE A 40 -23.27 -17.77 -25.22
CA PHE A 40 -21.91 -18.26 -24.92
C PHE A 40 -20.94 -17.11 -24.62
N VAL A 41 -20.89 -16.06 -25.45
CA VAL A 41 -20.00 -14.91 -25.24
C VAL A 41 -20.30 -14.22 -23.91
N LEU A 42 -21.58 -13.99 -23.62
CA LEU A 42 -22.01 -13.36 -22.37
C LEU A 42 -21.68 -14.25 -21.16
N ALA A 43 -21.90 -15.56 -21.26
CA ALA A 43 -21.59 -16.50 -20.20
C ALA A 43 -20.09 -16.51 -19.86
N VAL A 44 -19.22 -16.60 -20.87
CA VAL A 44 -17.75 -16.54 -20.68
C VAL A 44 -17.34 -15.23 -19.99
N THR A 45 -17.92 -14.12 -20.42
CA THR A 45 -17.64 -12.79 -19.85
C THR A 45 -18.06 -12.70 -18.37
N VAL A 46 -19.28 -13.16 -18.06
CA VAL A 46 -19.83 -13.14 -16.70
C VAL A 46 -19.05 -14.08 -15.79
N ILE A 47 -18.72 -15.29 -16.25
CA ILE A 47 -17.94 -16.26 -15.47
C ILE A 47 -16.56 -15.70 -15.16
N ARG A 48 -15.90 -15.06 -16.14
CA ARG A 48 -14.59 -14.41 -15.92
C ARG A 48 -14.68 -13.32 -14.86
N GLU A 49 -15.62 -12.39 -15.00
CA GLU A 49 -15.81 -11.29 -14.02
C GLU A 49 -16.13 -11.84 -12.62
N ALA A 50 -16.99 -12.85 -12.53
CA ALA A 50 -17.31 -13.52 -11.26
C ALA A 50 -16.07 -14.17 -10.63
N ALA A 51 -15.22 -14.83 -11.42
CA ALA A 51 -13.98 -15.43 -10.92
C ALA A 51 -12.98 -14.38 -10.41
N GLU A 52 -12.94 -13.18 -10.99
CA GLU A 52 -12.13 -12.07 -10.49
C GLU A 52 -12.68 -11.51 -9.19
N GLU A 53 -14.00 -11.29 -9.12
CA GLU A 53 -14.68 -10.76 -7.93
C GLU A 53 -14.51 -11.70 -6.73
N ILE A 54 -14.66 -13.01 -6.94
CA ILE A 54 -14.46 -14.03 -5.88
C ILE A 54 -13.03 -13.96 -5.34
N ARG A 55 -12.01 -13.79 -6.20
CA ARG A 55 -10.62 -13.67 -5.76
C ARG A 55 -10.37 -12.39 -4.97
N CYS A 56 -11.01 -11.28 -5.36
CA CYS A 56 -10.93 -10.05 -4.58
C CYS A 56 -11.57 -10.25 -3.20
N TYR A 57 -12.77 -10.81 -3.16
CA TYR A 57 -13.48 -11.13 -1.93
C TYR A 57 -12.68 -12.04 -0.99
N MET A 58 -12.02 -13.08 -1.51
CA MET A 58 -11.18 -13.97 -0.69
C MET A 58 -10.02 -13.22 -0.01
N ARG A 59 -9.36 -12.33 -0.75
CA ARG A 59 -8.27 -11.50 -0.22
C ARG A 59 -8.76 -10.46 0.78
N ASP A 60 -9.90 -9.83 0.51
CA ASP A 60 -10.49 -8.86 1.44
C ASP A 60 -10.94 -9.57 2.73
N LYS A 61 -11.48 -10.79 2.62
CA LYS A 61 -11.80 -11.64 3.76
C LYS A 61 -10.56 -12.02 4.57
N GLU A 62 -9.45 -12.31 3.92
CA GLU A 62 -8.17 -12.62 4.58
C GLU A 62 -7.71 -11.43 5.45
N VAL A 63 -7.67 -10.22 4.88
CA VAL A 63 -7.33 -8.99 5.62
C VAL A 63 -8.30 -8.74 6.77
N ASN A 64 -9.61 -8.85 6.52
CA ASN A 64 -10.64 -8.62 7.54
C ASN A 64 -10.65 -9.70 8.65
N SER A 65 -10.04 -10.87 8.40
CA SER A 65 -9.95 -11.98 9.35
C SER A 65 -8.70 -11.95 10.23
N GLN A 66 -7.80 -10.97 10.04
CA GLN A 66 -6.63 -10.79 10.89
C GLN A 66 -7.02 -10.65 12.36
N ILE A 67 -6.22 -11.25 13.25
CA ILE A 67 -6.51 -11.33 14.68
C ILE A 67 -5.73 -10.24 15.41
N TYR A 68 -6.43 -9.52 16.29
CA TYR A 68 -5.92 -8.47 17.15
C TYR A 68 -6.27 -8.75 18.60
N SER A 69 -5.50 -8.18 19.52
CA SER A 69 -5.71 -8.31 20.97
C SER A 69 -6.51 -7.11 21.49
N LYS A 70 -7.73 -7.33 21.98
CA LYS A 70 -8.58 -6.31 22.59
C LYS A 70 -8.47 -6.34 24.11
N LEU A 71 -8.22 -5.20 24.74
CA LEU A 71 -8.20 -5.06 26.19
C LEU A 71 -9.65 -4.91 26.72
N THR A 72 -10.05 -5.79 27.63
CA THR A 72 -11.38 -5.79 28.27
C THR A 72 -11.22 -5.78 29.79
N GLY A 73 -12.27 -5.38 30.53
CA GLY A 73 -12.34 -5.43 32.00
C GLY A 73 -11.93 -6.76 32.66
N ARG A 74 -11.98 -7.87 31.91
CA ARG A 74 -11.66 -9.23 32.37
C ARG A 74 -10.32 -9.76 31.83
N GLY A 75 -9.53 -8.92 31.14
CA GLY A 75 -8.27 -9.28 30.51
C GLY A 75 -8.28 -9.09 28.99
N THR A 76 -7.26 -9.63 28.33
CA THR A 76 -7.06 -9.51 26.88
C THR A 76 -7.83 -10.60 26.13
N VAL A 77 -8.64 -10.21 25.14
CA VAL A 77 -9.43 -11.10 24.30
C VAL A 77 -8.99 -10.96 22.85
N LYS A 78 -8.88 -12.08 22.12
CA LYS A 78 -8.57 -12.05 20.68
C LYS A 78 -9.82 -11.72 19.87
N VAL A 79 -9.71 -10.74 18.98
CA VAL A 79 -10.82 -10.23 18.14
C VAL A 79 -10.36 -10.16 16.69
N LYS A 80 -11.29 -10.41 15.74
CA LYS A 80 -11.00 -10.24 14.31
C LYS A 80 -11.04 -8.76 13.93
N SER A 81 -10.24 -8.36 12.94
CA SER A 81 -10.22 -6.99 12.42
C SER A 81 -11.61 -6.48 12.04
N SER A 82 -12.46 -7.36 11.48
CA SER A 82 -13.85 -7.02 11.11
C SER A 82 -14.77 -6.68 12.28
N ASN A 83 -14.41 -7.09 13.50
CA ASN A 83 -15.24 -6.94 14.69
C ASN A 83 -14.76 -5.82 15.61
N ILE A 84 -13.73 -5.07 15.19
CA ILE A 84 -13.21 -3.92 15.93
C ILE A 84 -14.20 -2.76 15.76
N GLN A 85 -14.56 -2.13 16.87
CA GLN A 85 -15.49 -1.01 16.92
C GLN A 85 -14.83 0.24 17.50
N VAL A 86 -15.44 1.40 17.23
CA VAL A 86 -15.00 2.68 17.81
C VAL A 86 -15.07 2.62 19.33
N GLY A 87 -14.03 3.12 20.00
CA GLY A 87 -13.86 3.05 21.45
C GLY A 87 -13.20 1.76 21.96
N ASP A 88 -12.93 0.79 21.09
CA ASP A 88 -12.20 -0.41 21.50
C ASP A 88 -10.75 -0.10 21.83
N LEU A 89 -10.25 -0.68 22.93
CA LEU A 89 -8.84 -0.65 23.30
C LEU A 89 -8.11 -1.82 22.64
N ILE A 90 -7.24 -1.54 21.69
CA ILE A 90 -6.49 -2.55 20.93
C ILE A 90 -5.03 -2.50 21.33
N ILE A 91 -4.47 -3.70 21.57
CA ILE A 91 -3.05 -3.95 21.78
C ILE A 91 -2.48 -4.41 20.45
N VAL A 92 -1.49 -3.66 19.96
CA VAL A 92 -0.78 -3.94 18.72
C VAL A 92 0.68 -4.26 19.05
N GLU A 93 1.15 -5.39 18.53
CA GLU A 93 2.51 -5.90 18.80
C GLU A 93 3.54 -5.33 17.82
N LYS A 94 4.84 -5.52 18.13
CA LYS A 94 5.94 -5.16 17.23
C LYS A 94 5.76 -5.85 15.88
N ASN A 95 6.06 -5.13 14.79
CA ASN A 95 5.91 -5.55 13.41
C ASN A 95 4.47 -5.88 12.96
N GLN A 96 3.47 -5.54 13.77
CA GLN A 96 2.06 -5.66 13.40
C GLN A 96 1.54 -4.35 12.79
N ARG A 97 0.61 -4.48 11.83
CA ARG A 97 -0.09 -3.33 11.26
C ARG A 97 -1.20 -2.86 12.18
N VAL A 98 -1.39 -1.55 12.25
CA VAL A 98 -2.50 -0.93 12.97
C VAL A 98 -3.82 -1.21 12.22
N PRO A 99 -4.85 -1.76 12.88
CA PRO A 99 -6.09 -2.20 12.20
C PRO A 99 -7.04 -1.07 11.82
N ALA A 100 -7.01 0.04 12.55
CA ALA A 100 -7.94 1.16 12.45
C ALA A 100 -7.24 2.44 12.92
N ASP A 101 -7.78 3.60 12.56
CA ASP A 101 -7.23 4.87 13.04
C ASP A 101 -7.45 4.95 14.55
N MET A 102 -6.37 5.07 15.33
CA MET A 102 -6.39 4.95 16.78
C MET A 102 -5.54 6.03 17.44
N ILE A 103 -5.87 6.38 18.68
CA ILE A 103 -5.05 7.27 19.51
C ILE A 103 -4.10 6.44 20.36
N PHE A 104 -2.84 6.85 20.38
CA PHE A 104 -1.79 6.27 21.19
C PHE A 104 -2.01 6.59 22.67
N LEU A 105 -2.28 5.58 23.50
CA LEU A 105 -2.48 5.78 24.95
C LEU A 105 -1.24 5.39 25.75
N ARG A 106 -0.62 4.25 25.41
CA ARG A 106 0.48 3.68 26.18
C ARG A 106 1.40 2.83 25.30
N THR A 107 2.69 2.84 25.61
CA THR A 107 3.67 1.84 25.16
C THR A 107 4.20 1.03 26.34
N SER A 108 4.64 -0.21 26.10
CA SER A 108 5.30 -1.05 27.11
C SER A 108 6.74 -0.61 27.43
N GLU A 109 7.34 0.29 26.64
CA GLU A 109 8.71 0.74 26.88
C GLU A 109 8.77 1.88 27.90
N LYS A 110 9.62 1.75 28.94
CA LYS A 110 9.86 2.76 29.97
C LYS A 110 10.47 4.07 29.44
N ASN A 111 11.04 4.04 28.24
CA ASN A 111 11.73 5.16 27.57
C ASN A 111 10.97 5.68 26.34
N GLY A 112 9.64 5.82 26.42
CA GLY A 112 8.85 6.48 25.37
C GLY A 112 9.16 7.97 25.25
N LYS A 113 10.33 8.33 24.69
CA LYS A 113 10.82 9.72 24.57
C LYS A 113 10.46 10.40 23.24
N HIS A 114 10.02 9.66 22.22
CA HIS A 114 9.68 10.23 20.90
C HIS A 114 8.18 10.42 20.64
N LEU A 115 7.35 9.86 21.51
CA LEU A 115 5.91 10.10 21.57
C LEU A 115 5.62 10.26 23.06
N GLU A 116 5.49 11.49 23.55
CA GLU A 116 5.04 11.67 24.93
C GLU A 116 3.66 11.00 25.02
N PRO A 117 3.49 9.92 25.81
CA PRO A 117 2.17 9.36 25.99
C PRO A 117 1.27 10.46 26.57
N ILE A 118 0.11 10.67 25.95
CA ILE A 118 -0.95 11.60 26.40
C ILE A 118 -1.08 11.50 27.92
N VAL A 119 -1.18 10.26 28.39
CA VAL A 119 -1.13 9.98 29.81
C VAL A 119 0.34 9.99 30.28
N LYS A 120 0.81 11.13 30.82
CA LYS A 120 2.06 11.26 31.64
C LYS A 120 2.08 10.42 32.91
N ILE A 121 1.25 9.38 32.98
CA ILE A 121 1.17 8.46 34.10
C ILE A 121 1.80 7.17 33.62
N ALA A 122 2.95 6.85 34.20
CA ALA A 122 3.51 5.53 34.24
C ALA A 122 2.49 4.56 34.87
N ILE A 123 1.51 4.11 34.09
CA ILE A 123 0.52 3.13 34.52
C ILE A 123 1.16 1.75 34.40
N ASN A 124 1.64 1.26 35.53
CA ASN A 124 2.36 -0.01 35.67
C ASN A 124 1.47 -1.25 35.47
N LEU A 125 0.15 -1.14 35.21
CA LEU A 125 -0.72 -2.30 35.08
C LEU A 125 -1.89 -2.07 34.11
N SER A 126 -2.16 -3.05 33.25
CA SER A 126 -3.26 -3.08 32.27
C SER A 126 -4.67 -2.91 32.85
N LEU A 127 -4.82 -3.07 34.17
CA LEU A 127 -6.08 -2.93 34.90
C LEU A 127 -6.44 -1.48 35.24
N ASP A 128 -5.46 -0.58 35.36
CA ASP A 128 -5.69 0.81 35.78
C ASP A 128 -6.32 1.66 34.66
N LEU A 129 -5.96 1.37 33.40
CA LEU A 129 -6.52 2.06 32.22
C LEU A 129 -8.05 1.90 32.11
N LEU A 130 -8.59 0.81 32.64
CA LEU A 130 -10.02 0.50 32.58
C LEU A 130 -10.82 1.16 33.71
N GLN A 131 -10.15 1.70 34.72
CA GLN A 131 -10.80 2.43 35.82
C GLN A 131 -10.93 3.92 35.52
N ILE A 132 -10.24 4.41 34.48
CA ILE A 132 -10.24 5.83 34.13
C ILE A 132 -11.52 6.21 33.41
N ARG A 133 -12.32 7.11 33.98
CA ARG A 133 -13.42 7.78 33.28
C ARG A 133 -12.85 8.90 32.43
N SER A 134 -12.81 8.65 31.13
CA SER A 134 -12.39 9.62 30.14
C SER A 134 -13.22 9.50 28.88
N TYR A 135 -13.29 10.59 28.13
CA TYR A 135 -13.86 10.60 26.80
C TYR A 135 -12.92 11.34 25.85
N VAL A 136 -12.95 10.91 24.59
CA VAL A 136 -12.18 11.50 23.51
C VAL A 136 -13.16 12.19 22.58
N TYR A 137 -12.93 13.48 22.35
CA TYR A 137 -13.52 14.19 21.23
C TYR A 137 -12.54 14.16 20.06
N ALA A 138 -13.01 13.75 18.89
CA ALA A 138 -12.26 13.79 17.65
C ALA A 138 -13.10 14.51 16.60
N GLU A 139 -12.44 15.24 15.69
CA GLU A 139 -13.10 15.89 14.56
C GLU A 139 -13.81 14.90 13.62
N GLU A 140 -14.59 15.40 12.66
CA GLU A 140 -15.15 14.54 11.61
C GLU A 140 -14.03 13.95 10.72
N PRO A 141 -14.20 12.71 10.20
CA PRO A 141 -13.18 12.08 9.36
C PRO A 141 -12.80 12.95 8.15
N ASN A 142 -11.53 13.33 8.05
CA ASN A 142 -10.97 14.10 6.95
C ASN A 142 -9.88 13.30 6.20
N ILE A 143 -9.69 13.60 4.92
CA ILE A 143 -8.72 12.94 4.03
C ILE A 143 -7.28 13.39 4.32
N ASP A 144 -7.10 14.61 4.85
CA ASP A 144 -5.76 15.14 5.14
C ASP A 144 -5.06 14.31 6.23
N ILE A 145 -3.93 13.70 5.88
CA ILE A 145 -3.14 12.87 6.79
C ILE A 145 -2.26 13.68 7.75
N HIS A 146 -2.04 14.98 7.50
CA HIS A 146 -1.12 15.82 8.28
C HIS A 146 -1.80 16.65 9.36
N ASN A 147 -3.14 16.72 9.33
CA ASN A 147 -3.92 17.45 10.30
C ASN A 147 -4.78 16.49 11.11
N PHE A 148 -4.77 16.64 12.44
CA PHE A 148 -5.70 15.96 13.33
C PHE A 148 -5.93 16.83 14.55
N VAL A 149 -7.20 17.10 14.85
CA VAL A 149 -7.59 17.85 16.04
C VAL A 149 -8.53 17.00 16.87
N GLY A 150 -8.13 16.76 18.12
CA GLY A 150 -8.96 16.12 19.11
C GLY A 150 -8.73 16.68 20.51
N THR A 151 -9.55 16.25 21.46
CA THR A 151 -9.39 16.60 22.87
C THR A 151 -9.66 15.36 23.71
N PHE A 152 -8.70 15.01 24.56
CA PHE A 152 -8.87 13.99 25.58
C PHE A 152 -9.27 14.66 26.89
N THR A 153 -10.37 14.23 27.49
CA THR A 153 -10.84 14.75 28.77
C THR A 153 -10.92 13.63 29.78
N ARG A 154 -10.26 13.81 30.92
CA ARG A 154 -10.34 12.91 32.08
C ARG A 154 -11.19 13.53 33.18
N GLU A 155 -12.24 12.81 33.59
CA GLU A 155 -13.20 13.26 34.61
C GLU A 155 -12.84 12.82 36.03
N ASP A 156 -11.92 11.87 36.22
CA ASP A 156 -11.58 11.37 37.56
C ASP A 156 -10.74 12.33 38.42
N SER A 157 -10.16 13.36 37.81
CA SER A 157 -9.39 14.37 38.51
C SER A 157 -10.24 15.63 38.67
N ASP A 158 -10.17 16.26 39.85
CA ASP A 158 -10.82 17.53 40.14
C ASP A 158 -9.71 18.60 40.29
N PRO A 159 -9.54 19.55 39.33
CA PRO A 159 -10.34 19.78 38.12
C PRO A 159 -10.08 18.77 36.99
N SER A 160 -11.03 18.68 36.05
CA SER A 160 -10.92 17.83 34.86
C SER A 160 -9.67 18.17 34.06
N VAL A 161 -8.86 17.16 33.74
CA VAL A 161 -7.66 17.33 32.91
C VAL A 161 -8.07 17.23 31.45
N ASN A 162 -7.87 18.32 30.72
CA ASN A 162 -8.13 18.41 29.28
C ASN A 162 -6.80 18.51 28.55
N GLU A 163 -6.56 17.58 27.63
CA GLU A 163 -5.35 17.54 26.80
C GLU A 163 -5.73 17.60 25.33
N SER A 164 -5.07 18.50 24.59
CA SER A 164 -5.24 18.59 23.14
C SER A 164 -4.53 17.43 22.45
N LEU A 165 -5.23 16.78 21.53
CA LEU A 165 -4.67 15.72 20.70
C LEU A 165 -4.25 16.30 19.35
N SER A 166 -3.00 16.01 18.98
CA SER A 166 -2.40 16.35 17.69
C SER A 166 -2.09 15.07 16.91
N ILE A 167 -1.55 15.21 15.70
CA ILE A 167 -1.15 14.11 14.83
C ILE A 167 -0.14 13.15 15.47
N GLU A 168 0.77 13.67 16.32
CA GLU A 168 1.75 12.86 17.02
C GLU A 168 1.08 11.81 17.90
N ASN A 169 -0.11 12.10 18.42
CA ASN A 169 -0.85 11.20 19.29
C ASN A 169 -1.71 10.18 18.54
N THR A 170 -1.65 10.17 17.20
CA THR A 170 -2.47 9.31 16.34
C THR A 170 -1.66 8.25 15.61
N LEU A 171 -2.27 7.09 15.42
CA LEU A 171 -1.75 5.98 14.65
C LEU A 171 -2.73 5.67 13.53
N TRP A 172 -2.29 5.82 12.29
CA TRP A 172 -3.13 5.59 11.12
C TRP A 172 -3.26 4.10 10.80
N ALA A 173 -4.41 3.70 10.27
CA ALA A 173 -4.62 2.35 9.80
C ALA A 173 -3.55 1.96 8.77
N SER A 174 -3.07 0.72 8.85
CA SER A 174 -1.99 0.13 8.04
C SER A 174 -0.57 0.63 8.32
N THR A 175 -0.33 1.52 9.29
CA THR A 175 1.04 1.79 9.77
C THR A 175 1.59 0.59 10.52
N VAL A 176 2.90 0.35 10.43
CA VAL A 176 3.58 -0.76 11.12
C VAL A 176 4.24 -0.24 12.39
N ILE A 177 4.05 -0.95 13.51
CA ILE A 177 4.71 -0.61 14.77
C ILE A 177 6.13 -1.15 14.75
N ALA A 178 7.12 -0.27 14.87
CA ALA A 178 8.54 -0.64 14.76
C ALA A 178 9.14 -1.17 16.08
N SER A 179 8.68 -0.71 17.24
CA SER A 179 9.16 -1.19 18.54
C SER A 179 8.07 -1.21 19.61
N GLY A 180 8.29 -2.08 20.59
CA GLY A 180 7.42 -2.25 21.75
C GLY A 180 6.04 -2.82 21.42
N THR A 181 5.18 -2.79 22.44
CA THR A 181 3.75 -3.04 22.29
C THR A 181 3.00 -1.77 22.61
N VAL A 182 1.98 -1.49 21.81
CA VAL A 182 1.21 -0.25 21.89
C VAL A 182 -0.23 -0.57 22.25
N VAL A 183 -0.78 0.22 23.16
CA VAL A 183 -2.21 0.23 23.47
C VAL A 183 -2.79 1.54 22.98
N GLY A 184 -3.88 1.48 22.24
CA GLY A 184 -4.61 2.67 21.85
C GLY A 184 -6.10 2.45 21.69
N VAL A 185 -6.82 3.55 21.65
CA VAL A 185 -8.28 3.60 21.51
C VAL A 185 -8.64 3.87 20.06
N VAL A 186 -9.55 3.06 19.51
CA VAL A 186 -10.01 3.17 18.12
C VAL A 186 -10.91 4.41 17.95
N LEU A 187 -10.58 5.25 16.98
CA LEU A 187 -11.33 6.45 16.60
C LEU A 187 -12.27 6.19 15.42
N TYR A 188 -11.70 5.81 14.28
CA TYR A 188 -12.44 5.62 13.02
C TYR A 188 -12.27 4.20 12.53
N THR A 189 -13.31 3.64 11.91
CA THR A 189 -13.30 2.25 11.42
C THR A 189 -13.88 2.14 10.01
N GLY A 190 -13.46 1.12 9.27
CA GLY A 190 -14.03 0.77 7.97
C GLY A 190 -13.91 1.88 6.93
N ARG A 191 -15.03 2.49 6.53
CA ARG A 191 -15.09 3.50 5.46
C ARG A 191 -14.60 4.88 5.89
N GLU A 192 -14.54 5.12 7.19
CA GLU A 192 -14.10 6.40 7.78
C GLU A 192 -12.58 6.45 7.98
N LEU A 193 -11.87 5.34 7.71
CA LEU A 193 -10.42 5.31 7.73
C LEU A 193 -9.85 6.26 6.69
N ARG A 194 -8.87 7.08 7.08
CA ARG A 194 -8.22 8.03 6.16
C ARG A 194 -7.64 7.35 4.92
N SER A 195 -7.02 6.19 5.11
CA SER A 195 -6.46 5.38 4.01
C SER A 195 -7.54 4.94 3.01
N VAL A 196 -8.74 4.61 3.49
CA VAL A 196 -9.87 4.18 2.65
C VAL A 196 -10.52 5.38 1.97
N MET A 197 -10.67 6.52 2.65
CA MET A 197 -11.17 7.75 2.05
C MET A 197 -10.25 8.27 0.93
N ASN A 198 -8.95 8.03 1.06
CA ASN A 198 -7.97 8.38 0.02
C ASN A 198 -7.88 7.33 -1.10
N THR A 199 -8.62 6.20 -0.99
CA THR A 199 -8.71 5.22 -2.07
C THR A 199 -9.88 5.53 -3.00
N SER A 200 -9.64 5.39 -4.32
CA SER A 200 -10.70 5.51 -5.31
C SER A 200 -11.60 4.27 -5.31
N ASN A 201 -12.91 4.46 -5.46
CA ASN A 201 -13.85 3.36 -5.67
C ASN A 201 -13.41 2.43 -6.80
N PRO A 202 -13.47 1.10 -6.61
CA PRO A 202 -13.03 0.14 -7.61
C PRO A 202 -13.88 0.29 -8.89
N ARG A 203 -13.22 0.60 -10.01
CA ARG A 203 -13.85 0.66 -11.33
C ARG A 203 -13.42 -0.53 -12.16
N SER A 204 -14.35 -1.07 -12.94
CA SER A 204 -14.01 -2.07 -13.96
C SER A 204 -13.08 -1.44 -14.99
N LYS A 205 -11.87 -1.99 -15.10
CA LYS A 205 -10.85 -1.52 -16.04
C LYS A 205 -11.20 -2.02 -17.43
N ILE A 206 -11.02 -1.14 -18.42
CA ILE A 206 -11.35 -1.40 -19.82
C ILE A 206 -10.09 -1.14 -20.64
N GLY A 207 -9.79 -2.01 -21.59
CA GLY A 207 -8.64 -1.83 -22.48
C GLY A 207 -8.94 -0.77 -23.54
N LEU A 208 -7.92 0.00 -23.94
CA LEU A 208 -7.96 0.85 -25.14
C LEU A 208 -8.31 0.05 -26.39
N PHE A 209 -7.81 -1.21 -26.47
CA PHE A 209 -8.12 -2.10 -27.58
C PHE A 209 -9.63 -2.42 -27.67
N ASP A 210 -10.32 -2.56 -26.53
CA ASP A 210 -11.78 -2.76 -26.53
C ASP A 210 -12.52 -1.53 -27.08
N LEU A 211 -12.00 -0.33 -26.79
CA LEU A 211 -12.54 0.93 -27.32
C LEU A 211 -12.29 1.06 -28.83
N GLU A 212 -11.11 0.67 -29.31
CA GLU A 212 -10.76 0.62 -30.73
C GLU A 212 -11.70 -0.34 -31.50
N VAL A 213 -11.89 -1.56 -30.99
CA VAL A 213 -12.82 -2.54 -31.58
C VAL A 213 -14.25 -1.99 -31.61
N ASN A 214 -14.69 -1.32 -30.54
CA ASN A 214 -16.00 -0.69 -30.49
C ASN A 214 -16.13 0.46 -31.52
N CYS A 215 -15.06 1.22 -31.76
CA CYS A 215 -15.03 2.25 -32.80
C CYS A 215 -15.10 1.66 -34.21
N LEU A 216 -14.28 0.64 -34.51
CA LEU A 216 -14.30 -0.07 -35.79
C LEU A 216 -15.68 -0.69 -36.06
N THR A 217 -16.33 -1.22 -35.03
CA THR A 217 -17.68 -1.79 -35.15
C THR A 217 -18.73 -0.75 -35.51
N LYS A 218 -18.61 0.47 -34.98
CA LYS A 218 -19.49 1.59 -35.39
C LYS A 218 -19.27 1.98 -36.86
N ILE A 219 -18.02 2.03 -37.31
CA ILE A 219 -17.68 2.33 -38.70
C ILE A 219 -18.22 1.24 -39.64
N LEU A 220 -17.99 -0.05 -39.30
CA LEU A 220 -18.52 -1.18 -40.06
C LEU A 220 -20.04 -1.19 -40.10
N PHE A 221 -20.70 -0.89 -38.98
CA PHE A 221 -22.16 -0.74 -38.94
C PHE A 221 -22.66 0.39 -39.85
N GLY A 222 -21.98 1.55 -39.84
CA GLY A 222 -22.28 2.64 -40.77
C GLY A 222 -22.15 2.21 -42.23
N ALA A 223 -21.07 1.50 -42.57
CA ALA A 223 -20.87 0.95 -43.92
C ALA A 223 -21.96 -0.07 -44.31
N LEU A 224 -22.39 -0.93 -43.38
CA LEU A 224 -23.49 -1.88 -43.60
C LEU A 224 -24.81 -1.18 -43.91
N VAL A 225 -25.12 -0.08 -43.22
CA VAL A 225 -26.31 0.73 -43.50
C VAL A 225 -26.23 1.32 -44.91
N VAL A 226 -25.07 1.87 -45.31
CA VAL A 226 -24.87 2.42 -46.66
C VAL A 226 -25.05 1.35 -47.74
N VAL A 227 -24.41 0.17 -47.59
CA VAL A 227 -24.54 -0.93 -48.55
C VAL A 227 -25.99 -1.41 -48.64
N SER A 228 -26.69 -1.52 -47.50
CA SER A 228 -28.10 -1.89 -47.48
C SER A 228 -28.98 -0.89 -48.24
N LEU A 229 -28.76 0.42 -48.04
CA LEU A 229 -29.48 1.47 -48.76
C LEU A 229 -29.21 1.42 -50.28
N VAL A 230 -27.96 1.20 -50.69
CA VAL A 230 -27.59 1.08 -52.11
C VAL A 230 -28.31 -0.12 -52.75
N MET A 231 -28.36 -1.26 -52.07
CA MET A 231 -29.06 -2.45 -52.58
C MET A 231 -30.57 -2.21 -52.77
N VAL A 232 -31.22 -1.49 -51.84
CA VAL A 232 -32.64 -1.14 -51.96
C VAL A 232 -32.88 -0.09 -53.05
N ALA A 233 -31.97 0.86 -53.21
CA ALA A 233 -32.03 1.85 -54.29
C ALA A 233 -31.91 1.19 -55.67
N LEU A 234 -31.01 0.20 -55.83
CA LEU A 234 -30.90 -0.60 -57.05
C LEU A 234 -32.16 -1.42 -57.33
N GLN A 235 -32.91 -1.82 -56.29
CA GLN A 235 -34.22 -2.46 -56.41
C GLN A 235 -35.37 -1.46 -56.64
N HIS A 236 -35.07 -0.19 -56.93
CA HIS A 236 -36.04 0.86 -57.24
C HIS A 236 -37.08 1.08 -56.13
N PHE A 237 -36.71 0.86 -54.86
CA PHE A 237 -37.61 0.99 -53.70
C PHE A 237 -38.94 0.22 -53.82
N ALA A 238 -38.93 -0.91 -54.52
CA ALA A 238 -40.14 -1.68 -54.80
C ALA A 238 -40.68 -2.38 -53.53
N GLY A 239 -41.96 -2.15 -53.19
CA GLY A 239 -42.65 -2.82 -52.09
C GLY A 239 -42.35 -2.23 -50.71
N ARG A 240 -42.27 -3.08 -49.66
CA ARG A 240 -41.95 -2.67 -48.29
C ARG A 240 -40.44 -2.39 -48.15
N TRP A 241 -39.99 -1.29 -48.74
CA TRP A 241 -38.57 -0.89 -48.81
C TRP A 241 -37.88 -0.87 -47.44
N TYR A 242 -38.57 -0.47 -46.36
CA TYR A 242 -38.02 -0.42 -45.01
C TYR A 242 -37.69 -1.82 -44.45
N LEU A 243 -38.50 -2.85 -44.74
CA LEU A 243 -38.20 -4.24 -44.35
C LEU A 243 -37.05 -4.81 -45.17
N GLN A 244 -36.96 -4.41 -46.45
CA GLN A 244 -35.84 -4.82 -47.31
C GLN A 244 -34.51 -4.26 -46.81
N ILE A 245 -34.47 -2.99 -46.34
CA ILE A 245 -33.26 -2.41 -45.71
C ILE A 245 -32.82 -3.25 -44.51
N ILE A 246 -33.73 -3.60 -43.61
CA ILE A 246 -33.40 -4.40 -42.42
C ILE A 246 -32.96 -5.81 -42.83
N ARG A 247 -33.62 -6.42 -43.83
CA ARG A 247 -33.25 -7.75 -44.33
C ARG A 247 -31.85 -7.77 -44.94
N PHE A 248 -31.47 -6.76 -45.72
CA PHE A 248 -30.11 -6.64 -46.27
C PHE A 248 -29.07 -6.38 -45.17
N LEU A 249 -29.40 -5.54 -44.18
CA LEU A 249 -28.51 -5.31 -43.02
C LEU A 249 -28.25 -6.61 -42.27
N LEU A 250 -29.30 -7.40 -42.02
CA LEU A 250 -29.18 -8.70 -41.36
C LEU A 250 -28.41 -9.72 -42.22
N LEU A 251 -28.58 -9.70 -43.55
CA LEU A 251 -27.86 -10.61 -44.46
C LEU A 251 -26.35 -10.35 -44.43
N PHE A 252 -25.94 -9.08 -44.42
CA PHE A 252 -24.54 -8.68 -44.37
C PHE A 252 -23.97 -8.62 -42.94
N SER A 253 -24.77 -8.94 -41.92
CA SER A 253 -24.35 -8.82 -40.52
C SER A 253 -23.15 -9.70 -40.13
N ASN A 254 -22.89 -10.77 -40.89
CA ASN A 254 -21.72 -11.64 -40.74
C ASN A 254 -20.38 -10.92 -40.99
N ILE A 255 -20.38 -9.71 -41.56
CA ILE A 255 -19.19 -8.86 -41.71
C ILE A 255 -18.57 -8.51 -40.35
N ILE A 256 -19.38 -8.42 -39.29
CA ILE A 256 -18.90 -8.19 -37.92
C ILE A 256 -18.91 -9.55 -37.20
N PRO A 257 -17.78 -10.28 -37.12
CA PRO A 257 -17.76 -11.62 -36.56
C PRO A 257 -17.91 -11.58 -35.03
N ILE A 258 -18.93 -12.27 -34.51
CA ILE A 258 -19.11 -12.43 -33.05
C ILE A 258 -17.94 -13.15 -32.39
N SER A 259 -17.25 -14.02 -33.15
CA SER A 259 -16.06 -14.76 -32.70
C SER A 259 -14.88 -13.86 -32.33
N LEU A 260 -14.80 -12.64 -32.88
CA LEU A 260 -13.77 -11.67 -32.51
C LEU A 260 -13.78 -11.40 -31.00
N ARG A 261 -14.97 -11.25 -30.40
CA ARG A 261 -15.08 -10.98 -28.97
C ARG A 261 -14.61 -12.15 -28.12
N VAL A 262 -15.03 -13.36 -28.45
CA VAL A 262 -14.60 -14.57 -27.74
C VAL A 262 -13.09 -14.75 -27.82
N ASN A 263 -12.50 -14.56 -29.00
CA ASN A 263 -11.06 -14.68 -29.19
C ASN A 263 -10.29 -13.68 -28.32
N LEU A 264 -10.78 -12.44 -28.23
CA LEU A 264 -10.18 -11.41 -27.38
C LEU A 264 -10.32 -11.74 -25.89
N ASP A 265 -11.52 -12.12 -25.45
CA ASP A 265 -11.74 -12.47 -24.04
C ASP A 265 -10.93 -13.70 -23.62
N MET A 266 -10.83 -14.71 -24.48
CA MET A 266 -10.03 -15.91 -24.24
C MET A 266 -8.53 -15.61 -24.26
N GLY A 267 -8.07 -14.82 -25.24
CA GLY A 267 -6.67 -14.40 -25.32
C GLY A 267 -6.23 -13.67 -24.05
N LYS A 268 -7.05 -12.74 -23.55
CA LYS A 268 -6.77 -12.01 -22.30
C LYS A 268 -6.65 -12.91 -21.07
N ILE A 269 -7.50 -13.94 -20.97
CA ILE A 269 -7.42 -14.95 -19.89
C ILE A 269 -6.12 -15.74 -20.00
N VAL A 270 -5.76 -16.21 -21.19
CA VAL A 270 -4.55 -16.99 -21.43
C VAL A 270 -3.30 -16.16 -21.12
N TYR A 271 -3.19 -14.94 -21.63
CA TYR A 271 -2.04 -14.07 -21.33
C TYR A 271 -1.91 -13.77 -19.83
N SER A 272 -3.03 -13.52 -19.15
CA SER A 272 -3.04 -13.32 -17.70
C SER A 272 -2.59 -14.56 -16.92
N TRP A 273 -2.91 -15.76 -17.43
CA TRP A 273 -2.46 -17.02 -16.84
C TRP A 273 -0.96 -17.25 -17.07
N VAL A 274 -0.46 -16.98 -18.27
CA VAL A 274 0.97 -17.08 -18.60
C VAL A 274 1.80 -16.13 -17.72
N ILE A 275 1.39 -14.86 -17.58
CA ILE A 275 2.08 -13.87 -16.73
C ILE A 275 2.16 -14.34 -15.27
N ARG A 276 1.12 -15.00 -14.76
CA ARG A 276 1.10 -15.51 -13.38
C ARG A 276 2.06 -16.69 -13.16
N ARG A 277 2.34 -17.48 -14.20
CA ARG A 277 3.15 -18.70 -14.11
C ARG A 277 4.58 -18.51 -14.64
N ASP A 278 4.94 -17.28 -15.00
CA ASP A 278 6.27 -16.97 -15.53
C ASP A 278 7.34 -17.18 -14.45
N SER A 279 8.35 -18.01 -14.77
CA SER A 279 9.48 -18.30 -13.87
C SER A 279 10.48 -17.14 -13.78
N LYS A 280 10.51 -16.24 -14.76
CA LYS A 280 11.41 -15.07 -14.76
C LYS A 280 10.94 -13.97 -13.81
N ILE A 281 9.65 -13.95 -13.46
CA ILE A 281 9.05 -12.93 -12.59
C ILE A 281 8.27 -13.61 -11.45
N PRO A 282 8.96 -14.30 -10.53
CA PRO A 282 8.31 -15.04 -9.45
C PRO A 282 7.51 -14.11 -8.52
N GLY A 283 6.39 -14.61 -7.99
CA GLY A 283 5.52 -13.84 -7.09
C GLY A 283 4.64 -12.79 -7.80
N THR A 284 4.52 -12.85 -9.12
CA THR A 284 3.62 -11.97 -9.88
C THR A 284 2.16 -12.41 -9.71
N VAL A 285 1.34 -11.51 -9.13
CA VAL A 285 -0.10 -11.74 -8.97
C VAL A 285 -0.87 -10.84 -9.92
N VAL A 286 -1.53 -11.45 -10.91
CA VAL A 286 -2.43 -10.73 -11.83
C VAL A 286 -3.76 -10.47 -11.14
N ARG A 287 -4.04 -9.19 -10.84
CA ARG A 287 -5.27 -8.73 -10.16
C ARG A 287 -6.42 -8.40 -11.10
N SER A 288 -6.15 -8.12 -12.37
CA SER A 288 -7.18 -7.88 -13.39
C SER A 288 -6.75 -8.50 -14.71
N SER A 289 -7.60 -9.35 -15.29
CA SER A 289 -7.36 -10.04 -16.56
C SER A 289 -7.97 -9.32 -17.76
N THR A 290 -8.48 -8.10 -17.58
CA THR A 290 -9.17 -7.33 -18.63
C THR A 290 -8.23 -6.53 -19.54
N ILE A 291 -7.01 -6.25 -19.08
CA ILE A 291 -6.07 -5.32 -19.72
C ILE A 291 -4.63 -5.85 -19.93
N PRO A 292 -4.36 -7.16 -20.12
CA PRO A 292 -2.99 -7.64 -20.34
C PRO A 292 -2.33 -7.01 -21.58
N GLU A 293 -3.10 -6.67 -22.61
CA GLU A 293 -2.61 -6.03 -23.84
C GLU A 293 -2.14 -4.59 -23.64
N GLN A 294 -2.55 -3.92 -22.56
CA GLN A 294 -2.15 -2.55 -22.27
C GLN A 294 -0.70 -2.45 -21.79
N LEU A 295 -0.15 -3.54 -21.23
CA LEU A 295 1.24 -3.58 -20.75
C LEU A 295 2.26 -3.22 -21.84
N GLY A 296 1.98 -3.57 -23.11
CA GLY A 296 2.81 -3.22 -24.25
C GLY A 296 2.56 -1.82 -24.84
N ARG A 297 1.59 -1.07 -24.32
CA ARG A 297 1.17 0.24 -24.84
C ARG A 297 1.41 1.40 -23.86
N ILE A 298 2.19 1.16 -22.81
CA ILE A 298 2.48 2.17 -21.77
C ILE A 298 3.41 3.24 -22.35
N SER A 299 3.00 4.52 -22.31
CA SER A 299 3.84 5.65 -22.74
C SER A 299 4.49 6.40 -21.57
N TYR A 300 3.82 6.42 -20.41
CA TYR A 300 4.29 7.12 -19.22
C TYR A 300 4.39 6.10 -18.08
N LEU A 301 5.56 6.04 -17.46
CA LEU A 301 5.78 5.27 -16.24
C LEU A 301 5.90 6.25 -15.07
N LEU A 302 4.88 6.27 -14.23
CA LEU A 302 4.90 7.01 -12.96
C LEU A 302 5.44 6.07 -11.90
N THR A 303 6.65 6.35 -11.39
CA THR A 303 7.27 5.61 -10.31
C THR A 303 7.22 6.40 -9.02
N ASP A 304 6.93 5.71 -7.93
CA ASP A 304 7.17 6.23 -6.58
C ASP A 304 8.66 6.03 -6.23
N LYS A 305 9.24 6.94 -5.45
CA LYS A 305 10.66 6.90 -5.07
C LYS A 305 10.89 5.82 -4.01
N THR A 306 10.09 5.85 -2.95
CA THR A 306 10.22 5.00 -1.77
C THR A 306 9.20 3.87 -1.82
N GLY A 307 9.65 2.64 -1.57
CA GLY A 307 8.73 1.52 -1.31
C GLY A 307 8.74 1.13 0.16
N ILE A 308 7.67 0.48 0.61
CA ILE A 308 7.53 0.00 1.97
C ILE A 308 8.26 -1.34 2.07
N TYR A 309 9.29 -1.39 2.91
CA TYR A 309 9.94 -2.64 3.29
C TYR A 309 9.06 -3.34 4.34
N VAL A 310 8.78 -4.62 4.13
CA VAL A 310 8.30 -5.52 5.17
C VAL A 310 9.21 -6.72 5.16
N GLU A 311 9.61 -7.20 6.33
CA GLU A 311 10.58 -8.29 6.56
C GLU A 311 10.27 -9.57 5.75
N ASN A 312 9.02 -9.78 5.35
CA ASN A 312 8.64 -10.83 4.42
C ASN A 312 9.09 -10.47 2.98
N PRO A 313 10.04 -11.21 2.36
CA PRO A 313 10.54 -10.91 1.02
C PRO A 313 9.47 -11.01 -0.08
N ALA A 314 8.34 -11.67 0.17
CA ALA A 314 7.19 -11.66 -0.73
C ALA A 314 6.38 -10.33 -0.67
N LEU A 315 6.55 -9.55 0.40
CA LEU A 315 5.83 -8.32 0.70
C LEU A 315 6.74 -7.07 0.68
N SER A 316 8.06 -7.23 0.77
CA SER A 316 9.04 -6.17 0.57
C SER A 316 9.11 -5.77 -0.90
N ARG A 317 8.61 -4.58 -1.23
CA ARG A 317 8.70 -4.04 -2.60
C ARG A 317 9.11 -2.57 -2.51
N GLY A 318 10.43 -2.34 -2.53
CA GLY A 318 11.00 -1.05 -2.92
C GLY A 318 10.59 -0.72 -4.36
N THR A 319 10.08 0.50 -4.62
CA THR A 319 9.74 0.88 -6.00
C THR A 319 10.99 1.27 -6.77
N LEU A 320 11.75 2.25 -6.26
CA LEU A 320 13.02 2.69 -6.86
C LEU A 320 14.20 2.42 -5.91
N THR A 321 14.01 2.69 -4.63
CA THR A 321 15.01 2.44 -3.58
C THR A 321 14.50 1.43 -2.58
N GLN A 322 15.42 0.63 -2.04
CA GLN A 322 15.17 -0.11 -0.80
C GLN A 322 15.25 0.88 0.37
N ASN A 323 14.43 0.69 1.41
CA ASN A 323 14.46 1.55 2.60
C ASN A 323 15.64 1.17 3.51
N GLU A 324 16.83 1.13 2.92
CA GLU A 324 18.10 0.81 3.57
C GLU A 324 19.10 1.89 3.18
N MET A 325 19.62 2.60 4.18
CA MET A 325 20.61 3.65 4.00
C MET A 325 21.95 3.12 4.44
N VAL A 326 22.99 3.32 3.63
CA VAL A 326 24.36 2.88 3.93
C VAL A 326 25.28 4.07 3.79
N PHE A 327 26.02 4.39 4.84
CA PHE A 327 27.04 5.43 4.79
C PHE A 327 28.20 5.01 3.88
N LYS A 328 28.43 5.75 2.78
CA LYS A 328 29.40 5.37 1.74
C LYS A 328 30.72 6.13 1.78
N ARG A 329 30.71 7.40 2.21
CA ARG A 329 31.88 8.28 2.08
C ARG A 329 31.87 9.41 3.10
N LEU A 330 33.00 9.62 3.77
CA LEU A 330 33.26 10.72 4.69
C LEU A 330 34.24 11.72 4.05
N HIS A 331 33.85 12.98 3.90
CA HIS A 331 34.70 14.03 3.32
C HIS A 331 35.08 15.08 4.37
N LEU A 332 36.37 15.20 4.70
CA LEU A 332 36.89 16.14 5.71
C LEU A 332 37.58 17.37 5.10
N GLY A 333 37.22 17.71 3.87
CA GLY A 333 37.69 18.89 3.13
C GLY A 333 38.90 18.60 2.25
N THR A 334 40.02 18.17 2.84
CA THR A 334 41.25 17.85 2.10
C THR A 334 41.42 16.37 1.80
N VAL A 335 40.70 15.51 2.53
CA VAL A 335 40.76 14.05 2.41
C VAL A 335 39.34 13.52 2.41
N ALA A 336 39.13 12.47 1.61
CA ALA A 336 37.85 11.79 1.52
C ALA A 336 38.06 10.30 1.71
N TYR A 337 37.42 9.73 2.72
CA TYR A 337 37.43 8.30 2.99
C TYR A 337 36.19 7.70 2.34
N GLY A 338 36.37 6.82 1.36
CA GLY A 338 35.31 5.98 0.77
C GLY A 338 35.26 4.59 1.41
N LEU A 339 34.42 3.71 0.88
CA LEU A 339 34.25 2.32 1.34
C LEU A 339 35.58 1.58 1.55
N ASP A 340 36.48 1.67 0.57
CA ASP A 340 37.76 0.93 0.58
C ASP A 340 38.80 1.49 1.56
N SER A 341 38.50 2.62 2.22
CA SER A 341 39.41 3.35 3.11
C SER A 341 38.82 3.59 4.51
N MET A 342 37.67 2.97 4.82
CA MET A 342 37.06 3.07 6.15
C MET A 342 37.92 2.42 7.23
N ASP A 343 38.71 1.41 6.88
CA ASP A 343 39.66 0.76 7.79
C ASP A 343 40.70 1.76 8.33
N GLU A 344 41.10 2.74 7.52
CA GLU A 344 42.01 3.81 7.95
C GLU A 344 41.36 4.67 9.03
N VAL A 345 40.07 5.01 8.89
CA VAL A 345 39.29 5.76 9.88
C VAL A 345 39.24 5.00 11.20
N GLN A 346 38.97 3.69 11.16
CA GLN A 346 38.96 2.83 12.35
C GLN A 346 40.34 2.81 13.03
N SER A 347 41.42 2.69 12.26
CA SER A 347 42.78 2.69 12.79
C SER A 347 43.16 4.03 13.46
N HIS A 348 42.76 5.16 12.87
CA HIS A 348 42.98 6.49 13.43
C HIS A 348 42.24 6.67 14.76
N ILE A 349 40.98 6.23 14.83
CA ILE A 349 40.20 6.26 16.08
C ILE A 349 40.84 5.38 17.15
N PHE A 350 41.19 4.14 16.80
CA PHE A 350 41.78 3.18 17.74
C PHE A 350 43.10 3.71 18.31
N SER A 351 43.96 4.29 17.47
CA SER A 351 45.23 4.87 17.90
C SER A 351 45.07 5.98 18.95
N ILE A 352 44.04 6.83 18.83
CA ILE A 352 43.80 7.95 19.75
C ILE A 352 43.28 7.45 21.10
N TYR A 353 42.32 6.52 21.10
CA TYR A 353 41.79 5.95 22.34
C TYR A 353 42.82 5.07 23.08
N THR A 354 43.71 4.41 22.33
CA THR A 354 44.80 3.60 22.93
C THR A 354 45.87 4.51 23.54
N GLN A 355 46.16 5.67 22.94
CA GLN A 355 47.14 6.64 23.46
C GLN A 355 46.63 7.46 24.67
N GLN A 356 45.32 7.71 24.78
CA GLN A 356 44.74 8.44 25.92
C GLN A 356 44.76 7.67 27.25
N SER A 357 45.12 6.39 27.25
CA SER A 357 45.20 5.56 28.47
C SER A 357 46.50 5.74 29.26
N GLN A 358 47.39 6.66 28.86
CA GLN A 358 48.55 7.08 29.66
C GLN A 358 48.32 8.51 30.20
N GLU A 359 48.18 8.64 31.53
CA GLU A 359 48.16 9.93 32.22
C GLU A 359 49.34 10.82 31.78
N PRO A 360 49.14 12.12 31.51
CA PRO A 360 50.24 13.02 31.26
C PRO A 360 50.95 13.38 32.58
N PRO A 361 52.30 13.38 32.65
CA PRO A 361 53.01 13.94 33.80
C PRO A 361 52.81 15.47 33.83
N ALA A 362 52.50 15.99 35.00
CA ALA A 362 52.25 17.40 35.25
C ALA A 362 53.47 18.26 34.88
N VAL A 363 53.32 19.14 33.88
CA VAL A 363 54.28 20.24 33.64
C VAL A 363 53.52 21.56 33.52
N LYS A 364 53.79 22.45 34.47
CA LYS A 364 53.37 23.86 34.49
C LYS A 364 54.15 24.62 33.41
N GLY A 365 53.47 25.34 32.54
CA GLY A 365 54.09 26.28 31.61
C GLY A 365 53.07 27.02 30.76
N LEU A 366 52.85 28.29 31.10
CA LEU A 366 52.02 29.23 30.36
C LEU A 366 52.67 29.49 28.99
N ALA A 367 52.07 28.98 27.90
CA ALA A 367 52.52 29.28 26.55
C ALA A 367 51.35 29.67 25.64
N LEU A 368 51.54 30.84 25.05
CA LEU A 368 50.74 31.58 24.07
C LEU A 368 50.05 30.69 23.03
N ALA A 369 48.74 30.91 22.85
CA ALA A 369 47.89 30.25 21.86
C ALA A 369 48.36 30.51 20.42
N THR A 370 49.23 29.64 19.93
CA THR A 370 49.53 29.54 18.49
C THR A 370 48.55 28.50 17.93
N LYS A 371 47.77 28.85 16.91
CA LYS A 371 46.80 27.95 16.25
C LYS A 371 47.52 26.67 15.75
N VAL A 372 47.54 25.63 16.57
CA VAL A 372 48.05 24.31 16.19
C VAL A 372 47.13 23.78 15.10
N ARG A 373 47.70 23.59 13.90
CA ARG A 373 47.02 22.91 12.79
C ARG A 373 46.72 21.48 13.25
N LYS A 374 45.46 21.21 13.63
CA LYS A 374 45.02 19.88 14.10
C LYS A 374 45.51 18.79 13.13
N THR A 375 46.12 17.74 13.66
CA THR A 375 46.57 16.59 12.87
C THR A 375 45.37 15.91 12.19
N MET A 376 45.59 15.26 11.04
CA MET A 376 44.51 14.59 10.30
C MET A 376 43.75 13.58 11.18
N SER A 377 44.47 12.79 11.99
CA SER A 377 43.88 11.84 12.95
C SER A 377 42.96 12.52 13.97
N SER A 378 43.37 13.67 14.52
CA SER A 378 42.53 14.45 15.45
C SER A 378 41.27 15.00 14.78
N ARG A 379 41.36 15.43 13.51
CA ARG A 379 40.19 15.89 12.73
C ARG A 379 39.22 14.76 12.41
N VAL A 380 39.73 13.56 12.09
CA VAL A 380 38.91 12.35 11.87
C VAL A 380 38.19 11.97 13.17
N HIS A 381 38.90 11.93 14.29
CA HIS A 381 38.31 11.63 15.60
C HIS A 381 37.22 12.64 16.01
N GLU A 382 37.46 13.94 15.86
CA GLU A 382 36.44 14.96 16.15
C GLU A 382 35.22 14.83 15.24
N ALA A 383 35.42 14.51 13.95
CA ALA A 383 34.32 14.32 13.02
C ALA A 383 33.47 13.10 13.38
N VAL A 384 34.10 11.95 13.67
CA VAL A 384 33.37 10.73 14.07
C VAL A 384 32.70 10.91 15.43
N LYS A 385 33.35 11.59 16.36
CA LYS A 385 32.75 11.95 17.66
C LYS A 385 31.54 12.87 17.49
N ALA A 386 31.58 13.82 16.55
CA ALA A 386 30.44 14.67 16.26
C ALA A 386 29.27 13.87 15.69
N ILE A 387 29.54 12.94 14.75
CA ILE A 387 28.52 12.05 14.17
C ILE A 387 27.89 11.18 15.27
N ALA A 388 28.70 10.56 16.14
CA ALA A 388 28.23 9.66 17.20
C ALA A 388 27.53 10.36 18.39
N LEU A 389 27.60 11.69 18.50
CA LEU A 389 26.97 12.43 19.59
C LEU A 389 25.78 13.27 19.13
N CYS A 390 25.79 13.75 17.88
CA CYS A 390 24.79 14.68 17.36
C CYS A 390 23.69 13.94 16.58
N HIS A 391 23.02 12.99 17.23
CA HIS A 391 21.93 12.22 16.62
C HIS A 391 20.85 11.89 17.66
N ASN A 392 19.64 11.55 17.19
CA ASN A 392 18.54 11.11 18.06
C ASN A 392 18.37 9.58 18.06
N VAL A 393 19.37 8.84 17.57
CA VAL A 393 19.39 7.38 17.56
C VAL A 393 19.38 6.81 18.98
N THR A 394 18.42 5.92 19.23
CA THR A 394 18.30 5.17 20.48
C THR A 394 18.75 3.72 20.27
N PRO A 395 19.69 3.20 21.07
CA PRO A 395 20.03 1.79 21.04
C PRO A 395 18.91 0.98 21.71
N VAL A 396 18.39 0.00 20.98
CA VAL A 396 17.42 -0.98 21.45
C VAL A 396 18.15 -2.31 21.59
N TYR A 397 18.04 -2.91 22.77
CA TYR A 397 18.60 -4.23 23.04
C TYR A 397 17.51 -5.27 22.85
N GLU A 398 17.67 -6.14 21.86
CA GLU A 398 16.74 -7.26 21.72
C GLU A 398 17.07 -8.32 22.76
N SER A 399 16.13 -8.57 23.68
CA SER A 399 16.25 -9.63 24.67
C SER A 399 16.09 -10.97 23.96
N ASN A 400 17.20 -11.59 23.55
CA ASN A 400 17.23 -13.01 23.19
C ASN A 400 17.03 -13.89 24.45
N GLY A 401 15.84 -13.81 25.05
CA GLY A 401 15.40 -14.70 26.13
C GLY A 401 15.88 -14.40 27.55
N VAL A 402 16.59 -13.28 27.81
CA VAL A 402 17.00 -12.89 29.16
C VAL A 402 16.05 -11.83 29.72
N THR A 403 15.48 -12.13 30.90
CA THR A 403 14.30 -11.44 31.48
C THR A 403 14.64 -10.19 32.28
N ASP A 404 15.91 -9.82 32.41
CA ASP A 404 16.33 -8.64 33.18
C ASP A 404 17.23 -7.70 32.36
N GLN A 405 16.74 -6.48 32.13
CA GLN A 405 17.46 -5.38 31.46
C GLN A 405 18.77 -5.02 32.19
N ALA A 406 18.84 -5.23 33.51
CA ALA A 406 20.03 -4.93 34.32
C ALA A 406 21.18 -5.94 34.15
N GLU A 407 20.89 -7.17 33.68
CA GLU A 407 21.91 -8.18 33.37
C GLU A 407 22.37 -8.08 31.90
N ALA A 408 21.49 -7.64 30.99
CA ALA A 408 21.87 -7.31 29.61
C ALA A 408 22.85 -6.13 29.54
N GLU A 409 22.78 -5.17 30.47
CA GLU A 409 23.74 -4.05 30.58
C GLU A 409 25.17 -4.50 30.95
N ARG A 410 25.36 -5.71 31.49
CA ARG A 410 26.69 -6.21 31.91
C ARG A 410 27.40 -7.03 30.85
N HIS A 411 26.68 -7.57 29.86
CA HIS A 411 27.26 -8.30 28.73
C HIS A 411 27.25 -7.41 27.49
N TYR A 412 28.30 -6.61 27.35
CA TYR A 412 28.65 -5.88 26.12
C TYR A 412 29.01 -6.86 25.00
N GLU A 413 28.03 -7.56 24.43
CA GLU A 413 28.19 -8.23 23.14
C GLU A 413 27.50 -7.38 22.06
N ASP A 414 28.29 -6.90 21.09
CA ASP A 414 27.84 -6.10 19.92
C ASP A 414 26.78 -6.81 19.05
N SER A 415 26.50 -8.09 19.30
CA SER A 415 25.63 -8.94 18.48
C SER A 415 24.13 -8.67 18.65
N CYS A 416 23.69 -8.03 19.75
CA CYS A 416 22.27 -7.87 20.10
C CYS A 416 21.77 -6.40 20.13
N ARG A 417 22.57 -5.45 19.62
CA ARG A 417 22.26 -4.01 19.63
C ARG A 417 21.68 -3.57 18.29
N VAL A 418 20.41 -3.16 18.30
CA VAL A 418 19.74 -2.57 17.14
C VAL A 418 19.59 -1.07 17.35
N TYR A 419 19.99 -0.27 16.36
CA TYR A 419 19.83 1.18 16.40
C TYR A 419 18.49 1.58 15.80
N GLN A 420 17.71 2.37 16.54
CA GLN A 420 16.42 2.88 16.09
C GLN A 420 16.44 4.41 16.08
N ALA A 421 15.98 5.00 14.99
CA ALA A 421 15.77 6.45 14.88
C ALA A 421 14.53 6.73 14.03
N SER A 422 14.07 7.98 14.07
CA SER A 422 12.99 8.47 13.21
C SER A 422 13.38 8.53 11.73
N SER A 423 14.68 8.68 11.47
CA SER A 423 15.23 8.78 10.12
C SER A 423 16.33 7.72 9.88
N PRO A 424 16.25 6.94 8.78
CA PRO A 424 17.18 5.84 8.52
C PRO A 424 18.60 6.31 8.14
N ASP A 425 18.76 7.57 7.76
CA ASP A 425 20.08 8.18 7.52
C ASP A 425 20.86 8.34 8.83
N GLU A 426 20.23 8.76 9.92
CA GLU A 426 20.86 8.81 11.25
C GLU A 426 21.27 7.43 11.75
N VAL A 427 20.49 6.38 11.46
CA VAL A 427 20.85 4.99 11.80
C VAL A 427 22.06 4.51 10.98
N SER A 428 22.21 5.01 9.75
CA SER A 428 23.30 4.61 8.86
C SER A 428 24.64 5.29 9.15
N LEU A 429 24.60 6.45 9.83
CA LEU A 429 25.74 7.24 10.26
C LEU A 429 26.35 6.66 11.55
#